data_AF-A0A1B6GCA7-F1
#
_entry.id   AF-A0A1B6GCA7-F1
#
_cell.length_a   1.000
_cell.length_b   1.000
_cell.length_c   1.000
_cell.angle_alpha   90.00
_cell.angle_beta   90.00
_cell.angle_gamma   90.00
#
_symmetry.space_group_name_H-M   'P 1'
#
loop_
_entity.id
_entity.type
_entity.pdbx_description
1 polymer ?
#
loop_
_entity_poly.entity_id
_entity_poly.type
_entity_poly.pdbx_seq_one_letter_code
_entity_poly.pdbx_strand_id
1 'polypeptide(L)'
;ITAIPAGSWLCRTCALGLRPECVLCPNKGGAMKCTRSGHKWAHVSCALWIPEVSIGCVERMEPITKISSIPQSRWALICVLCRERVGACIQCSVKTCKTAYHVTCAFKHGLEMRAIIEDENADDGVKLRSYCQKHSVTSKKDKSGSGSEEDECKKKKRKDMTSEEKNQARAAKLQEIEAEFQKHVSPGDVSHHCEVDA
;
A
#
# COMPACT_ATOMS: atom_id res chain seq x y z
N ILE A 1 -14.71 5.72 -12.14
CA ILE A 1 -14.88 6.87 -13.06
C ILE A 1 -13.81 6.69 -14.13
N THR A 2 -14.18 6.75 -15.40
CA THR A 2 -13.25 6.47 -16.52
C THR A 2 -12.70 7.75 -17.15
N ALA A 3 -13.24 8.93 -16.79
CA ALA A 3 -12.78 10.24 -17.23
C ALA A 3 -12.96 11.27 -16.12
N ILE A 4 -12.00 12.16 -15.92
CA ILE A 4 -12.09 13.26 -14.94
C ILE A 4 -13.14 14.27 -15.45
N PRO A 5 -14.17 14.62 -14.65
CA PRO A 5 -15.23 15.50 -15.11
C PRO A 5 -14.75 16.95 -15.13
N ALA A 6 -15.27 17.76 -16.05
CA ALA A 6 -15.15 19.22 -15.95
C ALA A 6 -15.98 19.70 -14.75
N GLY A 7 -15.32 20.32 -13.77
CA GLY A 7 -15.96 20.84 -12.54
C GLY A 7 -15.89 19.89 -11.35
N SER A 8 -16.91 19.96 -10.47
CA SER A 8 -16.88 19.25 -9.18
C SER A 8 -17.02 17.74 -9.34
N TRP A 9 -16.13 16.98 -8.70
CA TRP A 9 -16.23 15.53 -8.60
C TRP A 9 -16.81 15.12 -7.24
N LEU A 10 -17.83 14.25 -7.27
CA LEU A 10 -18.40 13.62 -6.09
C LEU A 10 -18.19 12.10 -6.14
N CYS A 11 -17.82 11.52 -5.01
CA CYS A 11 -17.83 10.07 -4.88
C CYS A 11 -19.27 9.54 -4.86
N ARG A 12 -19.44 8.23 -5.10
CA ARG A 12 -20.77 7.59 -5.22
C ARG A 12 -21.63 7.81 -3.98
N THR A 13 -21.05 7.75 -2.78
CA THR A 13 -21.79 7.95 -1.53
C THR A 13 -22.24 9.40 -1.36
N CYS A 14 -21.38 10.38 -1.69
CA CYS A 14 -21.74 11.79 -1.62
C CYS A 14 -22.84 12.15 -2.63
N ALA A 15 -22.76 11.65 -3.87
CA ALA A 15 -23.78 11.86 -4.89
C ALA A 15 -25.16 11.30 -4.49
N LEU A 16 -25.20 10.28 -3.63
CA LEU A 16 -26.42 9.69 -3.11
C LEU A 16 -26.82 10.22 -1.73
N GLY A 17 -26.04 11.12 -1.12
CA GLY A 17 -26.26 11.57 0.27
C GLY A 17 -26.16 10.46 1.32
N LEU A 18 -25.47 9.35 1.01
CA LEU A 18 -25.38 8.18 1.88
C LEU A 18 -24.10 8.20 2.72
N ARG A 19 -24.18 7.64 3.94
CA ARG A 19 -23.04 7.39 4.82
C ARG A 19 -23.01 5.92 5.24
N PRO A 20 -22.78 4.98 4.30
CA PRO A 20 -22.86 3.56 4.58
C PRO A 20 -21.73 3.11 5.51
N GLU A 21 -21.99 2.02 6.25
CA GLU A 21 -20.99 1.37 7.08
C GLU A 21 -20.24 0.29 6.29
N CYS A 22 -18.96 0.09 6.62
CA CYS A 22 -18.16 -0.95 6.02
C CYS A 22 -18.41 -2.29 6.73
N VAL A 23 -18.79 -3.31 5.98
CA VAL A 23 -19.00 -4.66 6.55
C VAL A 23 -17.69 -5.36 6.96
N LEU A 24 -16.54 -4.81 6.58
CA LEU A 24 -15.22 -5.43 6.78
C LEU A 24 -14.42 -4.81 7.94
N CYS A 25 -14.84 -3.67 8.50
CA CYS A 25 -14.15 -3.00 9.61
C CYS A 25 -15.08 -2.00 10.34
N PRO A 26 -14.75 -1.57 11.56
CA PRO A 26 -15.60 -0.64 12.32
C PRO A 26 -15.44 0.84 11.92
N ASN A 27 -14.51 1.16 11.02
CA ASN A 27 -14.18 2.55 10.71
C ASN A 27 -15.22 3.19 9.77
N LYS A 28 -15.54 4.46 10.02
CA LYS A 28 -16.43 5.28 9.18
C LYS A 28 -15.64 6.16 8.20
N GLY A 29 -16.32 6.64 7.16
CA GLY A 29 -15.73 7.50 6.11
C GLY A 29 -14.98 6.71 5.04
N GLY A 30 -14.09 7.36 4.29
CA GLY A 30 -13.27 6.71 3.26
C GLY A 30 -14.02 6.39 1.94
N ALA A 31 -13.29 5.84 0.97
CA ALA A 31 -13.85 5.46 -0.32
C ALA A 31 -14.62 4.13 -0.22
N MET A 32 -15.90 4.17 -0.59
CA MET A 32 -16.84 3.06 -0.42
C MET A 32 -17.41 2.61 -1.76
N LYS A 33 -17.61 1.29 -1.90
CA LYS A 33 -18.34 0.68 -3.01
C LYS A 33 -19.31 -0.37 -2.48
N CYS A 34 -20.42 -0.57 -3.18
CA CYS A 34 -21.43 -1.55 -2.80
C CYS A 34 -21.15 -2.92 -3.42
N THR A 35 -21.76 -3.96 -2.86
CA THR A 35 -21.91 -5.27 -3.51
C THR A 35 -22.90 -5.19 -4.66
N ARG A 36 -22.97 -6.25 -5.49
CA ARG A 36 -23.91 -6.33 -6.63
C ARG A 36 -25.38 -6.09 -6.23
N SER A 37 -25.77 -6.53 -5.02
CA SER A 37 -27.11 -6.31 -4.47
C SER A 37 -27.37 -4.89 -3.97
N GLY A 38 -26.36 -4.02 -3.84
CA GLY A 38 -26.51 -2.67 -3.30
C GLY A 38 -26.67 -2.57 -1.77
N HIS A 39 -26.94 -3.68 -1.09
CA HIS A 39 -27.23 -3.69 0.36
C HIS A 39 -25.99 -3.66 1.26
N LYS A 40 -24.88 -4.26 0.83
CA LYS A 40 -23.63 -4.29 1.60
C LYS A 40 -22.63 -3.33 1.00
N TRP A 41 -21.89 -2.66 1.87
CA TRP A 41 -20.86 -1.70 1.50
C TRP A 41 -19.55 -2.06 2.16
N ALA A 42 -18.45 -1.79 1.47
CA ALA A 42 -17.13 -1.96 2.03
C ALA A 42 -16.19 -0.87 1.50
N HIS A 43 -15.14 -0.59 2.27
CA HIS A 43 -14.06 0.26 1.80
C HIS A 43 -13.38 -0.41 0.61
N VAL A 44 -13.03 0.40 -0.39
CA VAL A 44 -12.16 -0.04 -1.49
C VAL A 44 -10.85 -0.59 -0.93
N SER A 45 -10.27 0.07 0.07
CA SER A 45 -9.04 -0.40 0.72
C SER A 45 -9.22 -1.74 1.44
N CYS A 46 -10.31 -1.95 2.18
CA CYS A 46 -10.59 -3.26 2.78
C CYS A 46 -10.71 -4.37 1.73
N ALA A 47 -11.38 -4.09 0.61
CA ALA A 47 -11.54 -5.05 -0.48
C ALA A 47 -10.21 -5.40 -1.17
N LEU A 48 -9.30 -4.43 -1.32
CA LEU A 48 -7.98 -4.68 -1.91
C LEU A 48 -7.10 -5.54 -1.00
N TRP A 49 -7.13 -5.29 0.30
CA TRP A 49 -6.16 -5.88 1.23
C TRP A 49 -6.60 -7.21 1.87
N ILE A 50 -7.89 -7.56 1.79
CA ILE A 50 -8.37 -8.89 2.22
C ILE A 50 -8.30 -9.82 1.00
N PRO A 51 -7.40 -10.82 0.98
CA PRO A 51 -7.10 -11.59 -0.24
C PRO A 51 -8.29 -12.31 -0.87
N GLU A 52 -9.29 -12.69 -0.08
CA GLU A 52 -10.46 -13.42 -0.56
C GLU A 52 -11.54 -12.51 -1.16
N VAL A 53 -11.44 -11.19 -0.94
CA VAL A 53 -12.35 -10.21 -1.52
C VAL A 53 -11.86 -9.83 -2.90
N SER A 54 -12.79 -9.60 -3.83
CA SER A 54 -12.47 -9.15 -5.18
C SER A 54 -13.28 -7.94 -5.58
N ILE A 55 -12.85 -7.26 -6.63
CA ILE A 55 -13.56 -6.16 -7.26
C ILE A 55 -13.92 -6.60 -8.67
N GLY A 56 -15.22 -6.52 -9.02
CA GLY A 56 -15.74 -7.14 -10.24
C GLY A 56 -15.21 -6.53 -11.53
N CYS A 57 -15.05 -5.21 -11.59
CA CYS A 57 -14.45 -4.49 -12.71
C CYS A 57 -13.33 -3.60 -12.20
N VAL A 58 -12.10 -3.86 -12.64
CA VAL A 58 -10.88 -3.14 -12.21
C VAL A 58 -10.90 -1.69 -12.69
N GLU A 59 -11.38 -1.41 -13.91
CA GLU A 59 -11.47 -0.05 -14.44
C GLU A 59 -12.43 0.84 -13.63
N ARG A 60 -13.58 0.27 -13.23
CA ARG A 60 -14.61 1.02 -12.48
C ARG A 60 -14.44 0.92 -10.96
N MET A 61 -13.56 0.01 -10.53
CA MET A 61 -13.36 -0.41 -9.15
C MET A 61 -14.68 -0.81 -8.45
N GLU A 62 -15.58 -1.53 -9.14
CA GLU A 62 -16.87 -1.96 -8.60
C GLU A 62 -17.50 -3.14 -9.37
N PRO A 63 -18.48 -3.85 -8.80
CA PRO A 63 -18.86 -3.87 -7.39
C PRO A 63 -17.83 -4.64 -6.55
N ILE A 64 -17.93 -4.53 -5.23
CA ILE A 64 -17.20 -5.44 -4.32
C ILE A 64 -17.87 -6.82 -4.39
N THR A 65 -17.06 -7.86 -4.56
CA THR A 65 -17.51 -9.25 -4.72
C THR A 65 -16.75 -10.18 -3.76
N LYS A 66 -17.19 -11.43 -3.67
CA LYS A 66 -16.54 -12.50 -2.87
C LYS A 66 -16.37 -12.23 -1.36
N ILE A 67 -17.14 -11.31 -0.77
CA ILE A 67 -17.18 -11.14 0.70
C ILE A 67 -17.57 -12.45 1.40
N SER A 68 -18.45 -13.25 0.80
CA SER A 68 -18.84 -14.57 1.32
C SER A 68 -17.73 -15.62 1.24
N SER A 69 -16.65 -15.37 0.50
CA SER A 69 -15.49 -16.25 0.39
C SER A 69 -14.46 -16.01 1.50
N ILE A 70 -14.64 -14.98 2.33
CA ILE A 70 -13.76 -14.71 3.47
C ILE A 70 -13.93 -15.84 4.51
N PRO A 71 -12.86 -16.55 4.89
CA PRO A 71 -12.96 -17.65 5.84
C PRO A 71 -13.35 -17.15 7.23
N GLN A 72 -14.12 -17.97 7.96
CA GLN A 72 -14.61 -17.65 9.31
C GLN A 72 -13.48 -17.26 10.29
N SER A 73 -12.28 -17.81 10.08
CA SER A 73 -11.09 -17.50 10.87
C SER A 73 -10.75 -16.01 10.85
N ARG A 74 -10.93 -15.28 9.73
CA ARG A 74 -10.65 -13.83 9.66
C ARG A 74 -11.65 -12.99 10.44
N TRP A 75 -12.90 -13.42 10.48
CA TRP A 75 -13.98 -12.78 11.25
C TRP A 75 -13.82 -13.02 12.76
N ALA A 76 -13.18 -14.13 13.14
CA ALA A 76 -12.94 -14.49 14.54
C ALA A 76 -11.74 -13.75 15.17
N LEU A 77 -10.89 -13.13 14.36
CA LEU A 77 -9.71 -12.39 14.84
C LEU A 77 -10.11 -11.11 15.58
N ILE A 78 -9.36 -10.79 16.63
CA ILE A 78 -9.46 -9.51 17.35
C ILE A 78 -8.39 -8.58 16.78
N CYS A 79 -8.81 -7.39 16.35
CA CYS A 79 -7.88 -6.37 15.90
C CYS A 79 -7.07 -5.84 17.09
N VAL A 80 -5.73 -5.94 17.04
CA VAL A 80 -4.88 -5.49 18.16
C VAL A 80 -4.89 -3.97 18.35
N LEU A 81 -5.29 -3.21 17.32
CA LEU A 81 -5.26 -1.75 17.32
C LEU A 81 -6.52 -1.15 17.93
N CYS A 82 -7.71 -1.65 17.58
CA CYS A 82 -8.97 -1.15 18.13
C CYS A 82 -9.58 -2.07 19.21
N ARG A 83 -9.01 -3.26 19.44
CA ARG A 83 -9.45 -4.25 20.42
C ARG A 83 -10.86 -4.85 20.20
N GLU A 84 -11.40 -4.68 19.00
CA GLU A 84 -12.74 -5.18 18.62
C GLU A 84 -12.69 -6.47 17.79
N ARG A 85 -13.72 -7.33 17.96
CA ARG A 85 -13.98 -8.52 17.13
C ARG A 85 -15.17 -8.28 16.20
N VAL A 86 -14.98 -7.39 15.23
CA VAL A 86 -15.98 -7.03 14.22
C VAL A 86 -15.32 -6.99 12.85
N GLY A 87 -16.04 -7.25 11.76
CA GLY A 87 -15.44 -7.25 10.43
C GLY A 87 -14.39 -8.35 10.23
N ALA A 88 -13.53 -8.20 9.22
CA ALA A 88 -12.51 -9.18 8.86
C ALA A 88 -11.11 -8.59 9.03
N CYS A 89 -10.25 -9.28 9.78
CA CYS A 89 -8.86 -8.85 9.97
C CYS A 89 -7.92 -9.43 8.90
N ILE A 90 -6.86 -8.67 8.63
CA ILE A 90 -5.65 -9.16 7.97
C ILE A 90 -4.59 -9.44 9.05
N GLN A 91 -3.54 -10.17 8.68
CA GLN A 91 -2.42 -10.47 9.58
C GLN A 91 -1.12 -9.94 9.00
N CYS A 92 -0.15 -9.70 9.87
CA CYS A 92 1.21 -9.34 9.48
C CYS A 92 1.78 -10.37 8.49
N SER A 93 2.45 -9.88 7.44
CA SER A 93 3.00 -10.72 6.36
C SER A 93 4.23 -11.54 6.78
N VAL A 94 4.74 -11.38 8.00
CA VAL A 94 5.77 -12.27 8.58
C VAL A 94 5.10 -13.58 9.01
N LYS A 95 5.50 -14.72 8.42
CA LYS A 95 4.82 -16.03 8.55
C LYS A 95 4.59 -16.49 10.00
N THR A 96 5.55 -16.22 10.89
CA THR A 96 5.50 -16.58 12.32
C THR A 96 4.68 -15.59 13.15
N CYS A 97 4.38 -14.40 12.62
CA CYS A 97 3.62 -13.37 13.31
C CYS A 97 2.12 -13.61 13.17
N LYS A 98 1.41 -13.65 14.30
CA LYS A 98 -0.06 -13.81 14.32
C LYS A 98 -0.80 -12.50 14.59
N THR A 99 -0.09 -11.38 14.69
CA THR A 99 -0.68 -10.06 14.93
C THR A 99 -1.70 -9.74 13.83
N ALA A 100 -2.94 -9.49 14.24
CA ALA A 100 -4.07 -9.24 13.37
C ALA A 100 -4.62 -7.82 13.58
N TYR A 101 -5.08 -7.19 12.51
CA TYR A 101 -5.67 -5.86 12.54
C TYR A 101 -6.59 -5.64 11.36
N HIS A 102 -7.54 -4.71 11.49
CA HIS A 102 -8.29 -4.24 10.33
C HIS A 102 -7.38 -3.45 9.40
N VAL A 103 -7.66 -3.55 8.10
CA VAL A 103 -6.99 -2.79 7.05
C VAL A 103 -7.00 -1.29 7.35
N THR A 104 -8.17 -0.73 7.67
CA THR A 104 -8.29 0.71 7.97
C THR A 104 -7.70 1.10 9.32
N CYS A 105 -7.64 0.20 10.30
CA CYS A 105 -6.92 0.46 11.54
C CYS A 105 -5.41 0.54 11.29
N ALA A 106 -4.86 -0.33 10.44
CA ALA A 106 -3.46 -0.33 10.04
C ALA A 106 -3.09 0.99 9.36
N PHE A 107 -3.90 1.46 8.40
CA PHE A 107 -3.70 2.76 7.77
C PHE A 107 -3.71 3.91 8.77
N LYS A 108 -4.70 3.96 9.68
CA LYS A 108 -4.80 5.03 10.68
C LYS A 108 -3.63 5.06 11.66
N HIS A 109 -3.07 3.90 11.99
CA HIS A 109 -1.90 3.79 12.87
C HIS A 109 -0.56 3.88 12.13
N GLY A 110 -0.56 4.15 10.81
CA GLY A 110 0.67 4.27 10.04
C GLY A 110 1.49 2.99 9.98
N LEU A 111 0.84 1.82 10.03
CA LEU A 111 1.54 0.55 9.82
C LEU A 111 2.10 0.49 8.40
N GLU A 112 3.24 -0.17 8.25
CA GLU A 112 3.87 -0.32 6.95
C GLU A 112 3.05 -1.27 6.06
N MET A 113 2.59 -0.74 4.93
CA MET A 113 1.74 -1.42 3.97
C MET A 113 2.29 -1.13 2.56
N ARG A 114 2.70 -2.17 1.83
CA ARG A 114 3.35 -2.06 0.52
C ARG A 114 2.68 -2.92 -0.54
N ALA A 115 2.63 -2.42 -1.76
CA ALA A 115 2.40 -3.22 -2.96
C ALA A 115 3.76 -3.61 -3.53
N ILE A 116 3.99 -4.92 -3.70
CA ILE A 116 5.24 -5.48 -4.22
C ILE A 116 4.93 -6.09 -5.57
N ILE A 117 5.61 -5.63 -6.61
CA ILE A 117 5.54 -6.24 -7.94
C ILE A 117 6.50 -7.43 -7.93
N GLU A 118 6.00 -8.62 -8.26
CA GLU A 118 6.87 -9.79 -8.48
C GLU A 118 7.12 -9.94 -9.98
N ASP A 119 8.34 -10.30 -10.37
CA ASP A 119 8.75 -10.39 -11.78
C ASP A 119 7.88 -11.39 -12.58
N GLU A 120 7.86 -11.19 -13.89
CA GLU A 120 6.91 -11.55 -14.97
C GLU A 120 6.36 -13.00 -15.06
N ASN A 121 6.66 -13.90 -14.11
CA ASN A 121 6.25 -15.31 -14.12
C ASN A 121 5.16 -15.67 -13.10
N ALA A 122 4.56 -14.69 -12.40
CA ALA A 122 3.43 -14.91 -11.49
C ALA A 122 2.13 -14.35 -12.11
N ASP A 123 1.10 -15.18 -12.18
CA ASP A 123 -0.25 -14.90 -12.71
C ASP A 123 -0.97 -13.69 -12.05
N ASP A 124 -0.44 -13.19 -10.93
CA ASP A 124 -0.93 -12.00 -10.21
C ASP A 124 0.28 -11.13 -9.81
N GLY A 125 0.67 -10.21 -10.71
CA GLY A 125 1.93 -9.47 -10.64
C GLY A 125 2.07 -8.49 -9.46
N VAL A 126 1.07 -8.36 -8.58
CA VAL A 126 1.12 -7.44 -7.43
C VAL A 126 0.72 -8.15 -6.14
N LYS A 127 1.64 -8.24 -5.16
CA LYS A 127 1.35 -8.71 -3.81
C LYS A 127 1.30 -7.58 -2.80
N LEU A 128 0.19 -7.48 -2.08
CA LEU A 128 0.03 -6.55 -0.97
C LEU A 128 0.57 -7.16 0.33
N ARG A 129 1.53 -6.48 0.96
CA ARG A 129 2.14 -6.90 2.23
C ARG A 129 1.96 -5.84 3.31
N SER A 130 1.64 -6.28 4.52
CA SER A 130 1.46 -5.41 5.69
C SER A 130 2.28 -5.91 6.87
N TYR A 131 2.81 -4.99 7.66
CA TYR A 131 3.69 -5.32 8.79
C TYR A 131 3.19 -4.66 10.06
N CYS A 132 3.16 -5.42 11.16
CA CYS A 132 2.88 -4.86 12.48
C CYS A 132 4.06 -3.99 12.95
N GLN A 133 3.85 -3.20 14.00
CA GLN A 133 4.89 -2.29 14.53
C GLN A 133 6.23 -2.96 14.82
N LYS A 134 6.21 -4.23 15.27
CA LYS A 134 7.40 -5.03 15.58
C LYS A 134 8.19 -5.46 14.33
N HIS A 135 7.52 -5.56 13.19
CA HIS A 135 8.10 -6.04 11.93
C HIS A 135 8.20 -4.96 10.86
N SER A 136 7.87 -3.71 11.19
CA SER A 136 8.12 -2.60 10.28
C SER A 136 9.60 -2.26 10.26
N VAL A 137 10.17 -2.08 9.05
CA VAL A 137 11.60 -1.77 8.87
C VAL A 137 11.96 -0.35 9.33
N THR A 138 10.97 0.53 9.47
CA THR A 138 11.16 1.90 9.97
C THR A 138 11.42 1.94 11.48
N SER A 139 11.02 0.90 12.23
CA SER A 139 11.27 0.79 13.67
C SER A 139 12.75 0.52 14.04
N LYS A 140 13.63 0.27 13.07
CA LYS A 140 15.05 -0.11 13.30
C LYS A 140 16.08 0.98 12.94
N LYS A 141 15.68 2.16 12.47
CA LYS A 141 16.67 3.20 12.10
C LYS A 141 17.18 4.05 13.27
N ASP A 142 16.61 3.91 14.47
CA ASP A 142 17.01 4.71 15.66
C ASP A 142 17.51 3.89 16.87
N LYS A 143 17.73 2.57 16.75
CA LYS A 143 18.33 1.80 17.86
C LYS A 143 19.40 0.82 17.37
N SER A 144 20.64 1.25 17.60
CA SER A 144 21.85 0.45 17.62
C SER A 144 21.72 -0.80 18.50
N GLY A 145 22.22 -1.93 17.97
CA GLY A 145 22.80 -3.02 18.76
C GLY A 145 21.85 -4.02 19.42
N SER A 146 21.65 -5.17 18.77
CA SER A 146 21.95 -6.49 19.34
C SER A 146 21.50 -7.60 18.40
N GLY A 147 22.40 -8.56 18.20
CA GLY A 147 22.27 -9.63 17.21
C GLY A 147 21.44 -10.82 17.66
N SER A 148 21.07 -11.61 16.66
CA SER A 148 20.85 -13.05 16.77
C SER A 148 21.23 -13.66 15.43
N GLU A 149 21.97 -14.74 15.53
CA GLU A 149 22.78 -15.40 14.52
C GLU A 149 21.90 -16.14 13.52
N GLU A 150 22.08 -15.86 12.22
CA GLU A 150 21.66 -16.67 11.06
C GLU A 150 21.89 -15.84 9.77
N ASP A 151 23.16 -15.54 9.43
CA ASP A 151 23.51 -15.13 8.05
C ASP A 151 25.04 -15.17 7.80
N GLU A 152 25.69 -16.27 8.16
CA GLU A 152 27.13 -16.53 7.96
C GLU A 152 27.42 -17.10 6.55
N CYS A 153 26.88 -16.49 5.48
CA CYS A 153 27.28 -16.89 4.11
C CYS A 153 27.45 -15.75 3.08
N LYS A 154 26.95 -14.53 3.32
CA LYS A 154 27.06 -13.44 2.32
C LYS A 154 27.98 -12.28 2.72
N LYS A 155 28.65 -12.34 3.86
CA LYS A 155 29.42 -11.21 4.43
C LYS A 155 30.89 -11.12 3.99
N LYS A 156 31.39 -12.04 3.17
CA LYS A 156 32.80 -12.08 2.73
C LYS A 156 33.16 -11.30 1.45
N LYS A 157 32.28 -10.44 0.91
CA LYS A 157 32.59 -9.67 -0.33
C LYS A 157 32.32 -8.16 -0.27
N ARG A 158 32.21 -7.56 0.92
CA ARG A 158 31.99 -6.10 1.10
C ARG A 158 33.03 -5.42 1.99
N LYS A 159 34.29 -5.76 1.76
CA LYS A 159 35.48 -4.97 2.11
C LYS A 159 36.31 -5.03 0.83
N ASP A 160 36.47 -3.97 0.05
CA ASP A 160 37.14 -2.73 0.42
C ASP A 160 36.80 -1.69 -0.66
N MET A 161 36.26 -0.54 -0.27
CA MET A 161 36.16 0.63 -1.15
C MET A 161 36.23 1.84 -0.24
N THR A 162 37.20 2.71 -0.51
CA THR A 162 37.47 3.91 0.26
C THR A 162 36.26 4.86 0.19
N SER A 163 36.18 5.79 1.15
CA SER A 163 35.06 6.74 1.19
C SER A 163 35.02 7.63 -0.07
N GLU A 164 36.19 7.90 -0.64
CA GLU A 164 36.36 8.74 -1.83
C GLU A 164 35.85 8.03 -3.09
N GLU A 165 36.18 6.74 -3.27
CA GLU A 165 35.70 5.97 -4.41
C GLU A 165 34.17 5.78 -4.37
N LYS A 166 33.58 5.65 -3.18
CA LYS A 166 32.11 5.59 -3.02
C LYS A 166 31.44 6.91 -3.36
N ASN A 167 32.06 8.03 -2.96
CA ASN A 167 31.54 9.36 -3.26
C ASN A 167 31.65 9.65 -4.77
N GLN A 168 32.75 9.25 -5.41
CA GLN A 168 32.92 9.35 -6.87
C GLN A 168 31.91 8.47 -7.61
N ALA A 169 31.73 7.21 -7.21
CA ALA A 169 30.74 6.32 -7.83
C ALA A 169 29.31 6.87 -7.70
N ARG A 170 28.99 7.51 -6.58
CA ARG A 170 27.69 8.17 -6.38
C ARG A 170 27.53 9.40 -7.25
N ALA A 171 28.56 10.23 -7.37
CA ALA A 171 28.55 11.42 -8.21
C ALA A 171 28.42 11.06 -9.70
N ALA A 172 29.18 10.06 -10.17
CA ALA A 172 29.08 9.56 -11.54
C ALA A 172 27.68 9.03 -11.85
N LYS A 173 27.08 8.29 -10.91
CA LYS A 173 25.71 7.78 -11.08
C LYS A 173 24.65 8.88 -11.10
N LEU A 174 24.84 9.97 -10.35
CA LEU A 174 23.94 11.12 -10.40
C LEU A 174 24.05 11.85 -11.75
N GLN A 175 25.26 11.96 -12.31
CA GLN A 175 25.47 12.55 -13.63
C GLN A 175 24.86 11.71 -14.76
N GLU A 176 24.96 10.39 -14.67
CA GLU A 176 24.32 9.47 -15.63
C GLU A 176 22.80 9.61 -15.61
N ILE A 177 22.20 9.69 -14.42
CA ILE A 177 20.76 9.89 -14.25
C ILE A 177 20.33 11.27 -14.79
N GLU A 178 21.11 12.32 -14.53
CA GLU A 178 20.83 13.67 -15.04
C GLU A 178 20.94 13.73 -16.56
N ALA A 179 21.93 13.07 -17.16
CA ALA A 179 22.08 13.00 -18.61
C ALA A 179 20.92 12.25 -19.28
N GLU A 180 20.47 11.14 -18.68
CA GLU A 180 19.26 10.42 -19.13
C GLU A 180 17.99 11.27 -18.97
N PHE A 181 17.89 12.07 -17.89
CA PHE A 181 16.78 13.00 -17.72
C PHE A 181 16.76 14.08 -18.83
N GLN A 182 17.92 14.67 -19.11
CA GLN A 182 18.05 15.72 -20.14
C GLN A 182 17.84 15.22 -21.57
N LYS A 183 17.93 13.91 -21.80
CA LYS A 183 17.54 13.29 -23.08
C LYS A 183 16.03 13.37 -23.34
N HIS A 184 15.23 13.42 -22.28
CA HIS A 184 13.76 13.40 -22.36
C HIS A 184 13.13 14.74 -21.98
N VAL A 185 13.89 15.65 -21.36
CA VAL A 185 13.43 16.96 -20.91
C VAL A 185 14.49 18.02 -21.24
N SER A 186 14.20 18.88 -22.23
CA SER A 186 15.04 20.03 -22.52
C SER A 186 14.77 21.12 -21.48
N PRO A 187 15.79 21.78 -20.89
CA PRO A 187 15.58 22.91 -19.97
C PRO A 187 14.72 24.05 -20.56
N GLY A 188 14.74 24.22 -21.89
CA GLY A 188 13.89 25.17 -22.62
C GLY A 188 12.39 24.81 -22.61
N ASP A 189 12.04 23.52 -22.59
CA ASP A 189 10.64 23.07 -22.58
C ASP A 189 9.97 23.31 -21.22
N VAL A 190 10.77 23.33 -20.14
CA VAL A 190 10.31 23.68 -18.79
C VAL A 190 10.13 25.20 -18.65
N SER A 191 10.96 26.00 -19.35
CA SER A 191 10.91 27.46 -19.27
C SER A 191 9.72 28.08 -20.02
N HIS A 192 9.19 27.42 -21.06
CA HIS A 192 8.07 27.95 -21.85
C HIS A 192 6.70 27.78 -21.18
N HIS A 193 6.59 27.05 -20.07
CA HIS A 193 5.34 26.86 -19.33
C HIS A 193 5.24 27.68 -18.04
N CYS A 194 6.19 28.58 -17.78
CA CYS A 194 6.18 29.51 -16.66
C CYS A 194 6.23 30.97 -17.14
N GLU A 195 5.32 31.38 -18.02
CA GLU A 195 4.89 32.78 -18.03
C GLU A 195 3.86 32.93 -16.91
N VAL A 196 4.35 33.38 -15.75
CA VAL A 196 3.50 33.78 -14.63
C VAL A 196 3.07 35.21 -14.90
N ASP A 197 1.81 35.40 -15.28
CA ASP A 197 1.18 36.72 -15.36
C ASP A 197 1.35 37.45 -14.01
N ALA A 198 1.96 38.64 -14.08
CA ALA A 198 2.13 39.59 -12.98
C ALA A 198 0.92 40.51 -12.83
#